data_AF-A0A285PYG2-F1
#
_entry.id   AF-A0A285PYG2-F1
#
_cell.length_a   1.000
_cell.length_b   1.000
_cell.length_c   1.000
_cell.angle_alpha   90.00
_cell.angle_beta   90.00
_cell.angle_gamma   90.00
#
_symmetry.space_group_name_H-M   'P 1'
#
loop_
_entity.id
_entity.type
_entity.pdbx_description
1 polymer ?
#
loop_
_entity_poly.entity_id
_entity_poly.type
_entity_poly.pdbx_seq_one_letter_code
_entity_poly.pdbx_strand_id
1 'polypeptide(L)'
;MVCFYDHLLKNKVTTPKGGLPPVFPIVLYNGSQRWTAEQAVDRVVAIIQSDRNKDRTDRIITRWLKRHLQRLGAEVHLDQLNSLVEDRDMLAENLENLVKKERLEGRQEGRQESDWRALEEKRKTVRHLLSFGVLSNDQIAVATGLSVDEIVKLRIEDKH
;
A
#
# COMPACT_ATOMS: atom_id res chain seq x y z
N MET A 1 -3.89 -29.00 11.96
CA MET A 1 -3.53 -27.58 12.20
C MET A 1 -4.79 -26.78 12.58
N VAL A 2 -5.32 -26.98 13.80
CA VAL A 2 -6.60 -26.37 14.27
C VAL A 2 -6.37 -25.48 15.53
N CYS A 3 -5.12 -25.14 15.87
CA CYS A 3 -4.80 -24.64 17.22
C CYS A 3 -4.51 -23.12 17.36
N PHE A 4 -4.55 -22.32 16.29
CA PHE A 4 -4.24 -20.88 16.43
C PHE A 4 -5.47 -20.04 16.81
N TYR A 5 -6.61 -20.25 16.15
CA TYR A 5 -7.84 -19.49 16.40
C TYR A 5 -8.49 -19.80 17.75
N ASP A 6 -8.49 -21.07 18.15
CA ASP A 6 -9.07 -21.52 19.41
C ASP A 6 -8.28 -20.98 20.63
N HIS A 7 -6.96 -20.78 20.47
CA HIS A 7 -6.10 -20.16 21.47
C HIS A 7 -6.37 -18.66 21.64
N LEU A 8 -6.62 -17.93 20.55
CA LEU A 8 -6.91 -16.49 20.59
C LEU A 8 -8.27 -16.19 21.23
N LEU A 9 -9.28 -17.04 21.00
CA LEU A 9 -10.60 -16.91 21.61
C LEU A 9 -10.59 -17.28 23.10
N LYS A 10 -9.86 -18.34 23.49
CA LYS A 10 -9.78 -18.80 24.89
C LYS A 10 -9.03 -17.83 25.80
N ASN A 11 -8.03 -17.10 25.29
CA ASN A 11 -7.20 -16.20 26.09
C ASN A 11 -7.74 -14.76 26.23
N LYS A 12 -8.95 -14.46 25.74
CA LYS A 12 -9.60 -13.13 25.82
C LYS A 12 -8.74 -11.96 25.29
N VAL A 13 -7.79 -12.22 24.41
CA VAL A 13 -6.95 -11.18 23.76
C VAL A 13 -7.80 -10.33 22.79
N THR A 14 -9.01 -10.76 22.45
CA THR A 14 -9.96 -9.99 21.64
C THR A 14 -11.37 -10.05 22.22
N THR A 15 -12.05 -8.90 22.32
CA THR A 15 -13.49 -8.84 22.62
C THR A 15 -14.26 -8.48 21.34
N PRO A 16 -15.54 -8.89 21.20
CA PRO A 16 -16.36 -8.52 20.04
C PRO A 16 -16.50 -7.00 19.80
N LYS A 17 -16.21 -6.18 20.82
CA LYS A 17 -16.17 -4.71 20.75
C LYS A 17 -14.78 -4.13 20.48
N GLY A 18 -13.70 -4.94 20.59
CA GLY A 18 -12.30 -4.53 20.43
C GLY A 18 -11.65 -4.92 19.09
N GLY A 19 -12.39 -5.55 18.17
CA GLY A 19 -11.88 -5.97 16.86
C GLY A 19 -11.14 -7.31 16.87
N LEU A 20 -11.12 -7.98 15.71
CA LEU A 20 -10.35 -9.20 15.46
C LEU A 20 -8.86 -8.85 15.25
N PRO A 21 -7.93 -9.75 15.60
CA PRO A 21 -6.52 -9.42 15.72
C PRO A 21 -5.88 -9.14 14.35
N PRO A 22 -4.76 -8.38 14.31
CA PRO A 22 -4.06 -7.92 13.10
C PRO A 22 -3.32 -9.04 12.35
N VAL A 23 -3.89 -10.25 12.33
CA VAL A 23 -3.33 -11.42 11.63
C VAL A 23 -3.92 -11.58 10.23
N PHE A 24 -4.99 -10.85 9.89
CA PHE A 24 -5.55 -10.89 8.54
C PHE A 24 -4.56 -10.46 7.44
N PRO A 25 -3.69 -9.45 7.64
CA PRO A 25 -2.61 -9.15 6.70
C PRO A 25 -1.61 -10.30 6.55
N ILE A 26 -1.40 -11.11 7.59
CA ILE A 26 -0.46 -12.25 7.59
C ILE A 26 -1.05 -13.47 6.87
N VAL A 27 -2.37 -13.70 6.97
CA VAL A 27 -3.04 -14.76 6.19
C VAL A 27 -3.02 -14.43 4.69
N LEU A 28 -3.02 -13.15 4.33
CA LEU A 28 -2.87 -12.68 2.95
C LEU A 28 -1.40 -12.71 2.50
N TYR A 29 -0.42 -12.37 3.35
CA TYR A 29 0.97 -12.21 2.94
C TYR A 29 1.91 -13.28 3.56
N ASN A 30 2.20 -14.35 2.81
CA ASN A 30 3.43 -15.13 2.99
C ASN A 30 4.37 -14.77 1.82
N GLY A 31 5.35 -13.91 2.10
CA GLY A 31 6.22 -13.25 1.14
C GLY A 31 7.19 -14.10 0.32
N SER A 32 6.79 -15.28 -0.19
CA SER A 32 7.71 -16.12 -0.98
C SER A 32 7.10 -16.97 -2.10
N GLN A 33 5.83 -16.82 -2.47
CA GLN A 33 5.23 -17.63 -3.55
C GLN A 33 4.22 -16.84 -4.39
N ARG A 34 3.97 -17.24 -5.65
CA ARG A 34 2.91 -16.69 -6.51
C ARG A 34 1.54 -17.07 -5.93
N TRP A 35 1.06 -16.33 -4.95
CA TRP A 35 -0.32 -16.48 -4.46
C TRP A 35 -1.24 -15.49 -5.20
N THR A 36 -2.45 -15.95 -5.53
CA THR A 36 -3.50 -15.10 -6.13
C THR A 36 -4.47 -14.64 -5.04
N ALA A 37 -5.18 -13.53 -5.29
CA ALA A 37 -6.23 -13.05 -4.40
C ALA A 37 -7.28 -14.14 -4.12
N GLU A 38 -7.61 -14.92 -5.15
CA GLU A 38 -8.48 -16.09 -5.07
C GLU A 38 -8.01 -17.09 -4.00
N GLN A 39 -6.76 -17.58 -4.07
CA GLN A 39 -6.25 -18.54 -3.08
C GLN A 39 -6.31 -18.03 -1.63
N ALA A 40 -6.21 -16.72 -1.44
CA ALA A 40 -6.30 -16.12 -0.12
C ALA A 40 -7.74 -16.11 0.40
N VAL A 41 -8.71 -15.82 -0.46
CA VAL A 41 -10.14 -15.91 -0.14
C VAL A 41 -10.53 -17.36 0.16
N ASP A 42 -10.05 -18.33 -0.62
CA ASP A 42 -10.36 -19.75 -0.44
C ASP A 42 -10.00 -20.26 0.93
N ARG A 43 -8.84 -19.82 1.44
CA ARG A 43 -8.37 -20.18 2.77
C ARG A 43 -9.27 -19.62 3.85
N VAL A 44 -9.72 -18.38 3.71
CA VAL A 44 -10.64 -17.75 4.65
C VAL A 44 -11.99 -18.48 4.64
N VAL A 45 -12.51 -18.79 3.45
CA VAL A 45 -13.74 -19.58 3.28
C VAL A 45 -13.61 -20.96 3.92
N ALA A 46 -12.50 -21.66 3.70
CA ALA A 46 -12.25 -22.97 4.29
C ALA A 46 -12.21 -22.92 5.83
N ILE A 47 -11.62 -21.88 6.42
CA ILE A 47 -11.61 -21.67 7.88
C ILE A 47 -13.04 -21.49 8.38
N ILE A 48 -13.85 -20.65 7.73
CA ILE A 48 -15.25 -20.41 8.07
C ILE A 48 -16.06 -21.71 8.01
N GLN A 49 -15.91 -22.49 6.94
CA GLN A 49 -16.62 -23.74 6.75
C GLN A 49 -16.25 -24.82 7.78
N SER A 50 -15.02 -24.78 8.31
CA SER A 50 -14.56 -25.70 9.36
C SER A 50 -15.08 -25.36 10.77
N ASP A 51 -15.68 -24.18 10.95
CA ASP A 51 -16.19 -23.72 12.24
C ASP A 51 -17.57 -24.34 12.55
N ARG A 52 -17.76 -24.81 13.81
CA ARG A 52 -19.05 -25.32 14.29
C ARG A 52 -20.15 -24.26 14.25
N ASN A 53 -19.80 -22.97 14.27
CA ASN A 53 -20.70 -21.83 14.19
C ASN A 53 -20.40 -20.99 12.93
N LYS A 54 -20.20 -21.66 11.80
CA LYS A 54 -19.85 -21.06 10.50
C LYS A 54 -20.68 -19.83 10.11
N ASP A 55 -22.00 -19.82 10.34
CA ASP A 55 -22.86 -18.69 9.95
C ASP A 55 -22.58 -17.44 10.80
N ARG A 56 -22.33 -17.63 12.10
CA ARG A 56 -21.93 -16.52 12.97
C ARG A 56 -20.53 -16.03 12.63
N THR A 57 -19.61 -16.96 12.38
CA THR A 57 -18.22 -16.67 12.04
C THR A 57 -18.14 -15.91 10.72
N ASP A 58 -18.84 -16.36 9.68
CA ASP A 58 -18.98 -15.67 8.40
C ASP A 58 -19.47 -14.23 8.61
N ARG A 59 -20.63 -14.04 9.26
CA ARG A 59 -21.19 -12.69 9.50
C ARG A 59 -20.25 -11.75 10.25
N ILE A 60 -19.40 -12.26 11.14
CA ILE A 60 -18.43 -11.44 11.86
C ILE A 60 -17.28 -11.04 10.92
N ILE A 61 -16.72 -12.01 10.20
CA ILE A 61 -15.57 -11.77 9.32
C ILE A 61 -15.98 -10.94 8.11
N THR A 62 -17.13 -11.19 7.48
CA THR A 62 -17.67 -10.38 6.37
C THR A 62 -17.77 -8.90 6.76
N ARG A 63 -18.39 -8.60 7.91
CA ARG A 63 -18.54 -7.20 8.38
C ARG A 63 -17.21 -6.54 8.69
N TRP A 64 -16.29 -7.28 9.32
CA TRP A 64 -14.97 -6.77 9.62
C TRP A 64 -14.17 -6.49 8.33
N LEU A 65 -14.20 -7.42 7.38
CA LEU A 65 -13.46 -7.32 6.12
C LEU A 65 -14.00 -6.19 5.24
N LYS A 66 -15.33 -6.11 5.09
CA LYS A 66 -16.01 -5.00 4.39
C LYS A 66 -15.53 -3.64 4.92
N ARG A 67 -15.49 -3.47 6.25
CA ARG A 67 -15.02 -2.23 6.87
C ARG A 67 -13.52 -1.97 6.66
N HIS A 68 -12.70 -3.01 6.68
CA HIS A 68 -11.26 -2.87 6.48
C HIS A 68 -10.95 -2.45 5.03
N LEU A 69 -11.54 -3.13 4.05
CA LEU A 69 -11.36 -2.84 2.63
C LEU A 69 -11.86 -1.44 2.26
N GLN A 70 -12.98 -0.99 2.83
CA GLN A 70 -13.45 0.40 2.68
C GLN A 70 -12.41 1.42 3.15
N ARG A 71 -11.68 1.15 4.23
CA ARG A 71 -10.61 2.06 4.72
C ARG A 71 -9.37 2.06 3.83
N LEU A 72 -9.10 0.96 3.14
CA LEU A 72 -8.00 0.85 2.18
C LEU A 72 -8.37 1.44 0.80
N GLY A 73 -9.56 2.03 0.64
CA GLY A 73 -9.99 2.63 -0.62
C GLY A 73 -10.32 1.59 -1.69
N ALA A 74 -10.70 0.36 -1.31
CA ALA A 74 -11.32 -0.60 -2.20
C ALA A 74 -12.77 -0.16 -2.47
N GLU A 75 -12.97 0.68 -3.48
CA GLU A 75 -14.26 1.35 -3.76
C GLU A 75 -15.25 0.50 -4.56
N VAL A 76 -14.89 -0.70 -5.00
CA VAL A 76 -15.75 -1.48 -5.92
C VAL A 76 -16.64 -2.46 -5.14
N HIS A 77 -17.94 -2.20 -5.15
CA HIS A 77 -19.05 -3.14 -4.87
C HIS A 77 -19.06 -3.87 -3.51
N LEU A 78 -18.30 -3.40 -2.51
CA LEU A 78 -18.36 -3.95 -1.15
C LEU A 78 -19.76 -3.87 -0.52
N ASP A 79 -20.64 -3.02 -1.03
CA ASP A 79 -22.03 -2.93 -0.57
C ASP A 79 -22.81 -4.23 -0.82
N GLN A 80 -22.46 -4.99 -1.85
CA GLN A 80 -23.08 -6.27 -2.20
C GLN A 80 -22.49 -7.47 -1.44
N LEU A 81 -21.33 -7.29 -0.78
CA LEU A 81 -20.70 -8.32 0.03
C LEU A 81 -21.53 -8.61 1.31
N ASN A 82 -22.23 -9.74 1.29
CA ASN A 82 -23.12 -10.22 2.34
C ASN A 82 -22.58 -11.48 3.04
N SER A 83 -21.85 -12.33 2.33
CA SER A 83 -21.21 -13.54 2.86
C SER A 83 -19.86 -13.78 2.19
N LEU A 84 -18.82 -14.15 2.96
CA LEU A 84 -17.52 -14.49 2.36
C LEU A 84 -17.56 -15.83 1.65
N VAL A 85 -18.45 -16.71 2.09
CA VAL A 85 -18.62 -18.04 1.49
C VAL A 85 -19.33 -17.94 0.14
N GLU A 86 -20.34 -17.07 0.03
CA GLU A 86 -21.12 -16.90 -1.20
C GLU A 86 -20.47 -15.92 -2.19
N ASP A 87 -19.92 -14.81 -1.69
CA ASP A 87 -19.38 -13.72 -2.52
C ASP A 87 -17.86 -13.83 -2.72
N ARG A 88 -17.31 -15.05 -2.66
CA ARG A 88 -15.87 -15.33 -2.74
C ARG A 88 -15.23 -14.69 -3.99
N ASP A 89 -15.84 -14.88 -5.16
CA ASP A 89 -15.24 -14.46 -6.43
C ASP A 89 -15.19 -12.93 -6.53
N MET A 90 -16.26 -12.25 -6.09
CA MET A 90 -16.32 -10.79 -5.98
C MET A 90 -15.21 -10.26 -5.07
N LEU A 91 -14.98 -10.92 -3.93
CA LEU A 91 -13.92 -10.52 -3.00
C LEU A 91 -12.52 -10.76 -3.59
N ALA A 92 -12.31 -11.88 -4.29
CA ALA A 92 -11.05 -12.18 -4.95
C ALA A 92 -10.70 -11.13 -6.01
N GLU A 93 -11.67 -10.75 -6.85
CA GLU A 93 -11.50 -9.69 -7.84
C GLU A 93 -11.15 -8.35 -7.18
N ASN A 94 -11.86 -7.98 -6.12
CA ASN A 94 -11.62 -6.73 -5.38
C ASN A 94 -10.21 -6.66 -4.78
N LEU A 95 -9.75 -7.76 -4.16
CA LEU A 95 -8.40 -7.85 -3.62
C LEU A 95 -7.34 -7.78 -4.74
N GLU A 96 -7.60 -8.41 -5.89
CA GLU A 96 -6.69 -8.33 -7.02
C GLU A 96 -6.58 -6.90 -7.57
N ASN A 97 -7.70 -6.19 -7.68
CA ASN A 97 -7.74 -4.80 -8.11
C ASN A 97 -7.00 -3.87 -7.13
N LEU A 98 -7.13 -4.10 -5.82
CA LEU A 98 -6.39 -3.37 -4.80
C LEU A 98 -4.87 -3.59 -4.94
N VAL A 99 -4.42 -4.84 -5.07
CA VAL A 99 -2.99 -5.14 -5.25
C VAL A 99 -2.45 -4.52 -6.55
N LYS A 100 -3.24 -4.52 -7.64
CA LYS A 100 -2.86 -3.86 -8.90
C LYS A 100 -2.71 -2.34 -8.72
N LYS A 101 -3.64 -1.72 -7.99
CA LYS A 101 -3.62 -0.28 -7.68
C LYS A 101 -2.39 0.10 -6.87
N GLU A 102 -2.12 -0.59 -5.74
CA GLU A 102 -0.95 -0.33 -4.89
C GLU A 102 0.37 -0.46 -5.68
N ARG A 103 0.48 -1.47 -6.56
CA ARG A 103 1.66 -1.64 -7.43
C ARG A 103 1.81 -0.53 -8.47
N LEU A 104 0.72 0.06 -8.92
CA LEU A 104 0.75 1.17 -9.87
C LEU A 104 1.17 2.45 -9.16
N GLU A 105 0.54 2.74 -8.02
CA GLU A 105 0.86 3.89 -7.16
C GLU A 105 2.32 3.83 -6.71
N GLY A 106 2.78 2.69 -6.16
CA GLY A 106 4.18 2.53 -5.75
C GLY A 106 5.20 2.68 -6.90
N ARG A 107 4.83 2.32 -8.13
CA ARG A 107 5.69 2.57 -9.31
C ARG A 107 5.72 4.06 -9.66
N GLN A 108 4.60 4.76 -9.56
CA GLN A 108 4.52 6.19 -9.83
C GLN A 108 5.25 6.98 -8.76
N GLU A 109 5.02 6.69 -7.48
CA GLU A 109 5.73 7.28 -6.35
C GLU A 109 7.23 7.02 -6.46
N GLY A 110 7.65 5.77 -6.75
CA GLY A 110 9.06 5.44 -6.94
C GLY A 110 9.71 6.23 -8.08
N ARG A 111 9.00 6.43 -9.19
CA ARG A 111 9.47 7.28 -10.28
C ARG A 111 9.57 8.75 -9.85
N GLN A 112 8.51 9.30 -9.27
CA GLN A 112 8.48 10.70 -8.82
C GLN A 112 9.59 10.98 -7.80
N GLU A 113 9.77 10.10 -6.82
CA GLU A 113 10.84 10.20 -5.84
C GLU A 113 12.22 10.14 -6.49
N SER A 114 12.42 9.26 -7.48
CA SER A 114 13.70 9.17 -8.20
C SER A 114 13.99 10.43 -9.04
N ASP A 115 12.98 10.97 -9.71
CA ASP A 115 13.10 12.20 -10.51
C ASP A 115 13.35 13.40 -9.59
N TRP A 116 12.65 13.47 -8.46
CA TRP A 116 12.84 14.50 -7.44
C TRP A 116 14.26 14.47 -6.86
N ARG A 117 14.76 13.28 -6.49
CA ARG A 117 16.15 13.13 -6.01
C ARG A 117 17.16 13.53 -7.06
N ALA A 118 16.97 13.11 -8.32
CA ALA A 118 17.89 13.47 -9.41
C ALA A 118 17.92 14.98 -9.64
N LEU A 119 16.78 15.65 -9.59
CA LEU A 119 16.69 17.11 -9.70
C LEU A 119 17.34 17.81 -8.51
N GLU A 120 17.10 17.32 -7.28
CA GLU A 120 17.67 17.89 -6.07
C GLU A 120 19.20 17.76 -6.02
N GLU A 121 19.77 16.63 -6.46
CA GLU A 121 21.23 16.47 -6.58
C GLU A 121 21.83 17.43 -7.62
N LYS A 122 21.15 17.67 -8.75
CA LYS A 122 21.55 18.71 -9.70
C LYS A 122 21.52 20.10 -9.07
N ARG A 123 20.46 20.43 -8.31
CA ARG A 123 20.35 21.72 -7.59
C ARG A 123 21.45 21.91 -6.55
N LYS A 124 21.80 20.88 -5.79
CA LYS A 124 22.95 20.92 -4.86
C LYS A 124 24.26 21.19 -5.60
N THR A 125 24.47 20.54 -6.74
CA THR A 125 25.63 20.77 -7.59
C THR A 125 25.69 22.21 -8.07
N VAL A 126 24.57 22.78 -8.53
CA VAL A 126 24.48 24.20 -8.90
C VAL A 126 24.87 25.13 -7.75
N ARG A 127 24.30 24.92 -6.55
CA ARG A 127 24.64 25.73 -5.37
C ARG A 127 26.13 25.68 -5.06
N HIS A 128 26.74 24.50 -5.12
CA HIS A 128 28.17 24.35 -4.94
C HIS A 128 28.96 25.11 -6.03
N LEU A 129 28.58 25.00 -7.30
CA LEU A 129 29.25 25.72 -8.40
C LEU A 129 29.12 27.24 -8.28
N LEU A 130 27.95 27.72 -7.87
CA LEU A 130 27.70 29.14 -7.60
C LEU A 130 28.58 29.67 -6.46
N SER A 131 28.84 28.87 -5.43
CA SER A 131 29.70 29.26 -4.31
C SER A 131 31.14 29.57 -4.70
N PHE A 132 31.63 29.00 -5.82
CA PHE A 132 32.96 29.33 -6.35
C PHE A 132 33.02 30.70 -7.03
N GLY A 133 31.87 31.27 -7.44
CA GLY A 133 31.79 32.63 -7.99
C GLY A 133 32.48 32.88 -9.34
N VAL A 134 33.08 31.86 -9.96
CA VAL A 134 33.88 31.99 -11.19
C VAL A 134 33.15 31.52 -12.46
N LEU A 135 32.04 30.80 -12.33
CA LEU A 135 31.30 30.23 -13.46
C LEU A 135 30.09 31.10 -13.83
N SER A 136 29.87 31.31 -15.13
CA SER A 136 28.65 31.97 -15.63
C SER A 136 27.44 31.03 -15.55
N ASN A 137 26.22 31.60 -15.57
CA ASN A 137 25.00 30.80 -15.55
C ASN A 137 24.91 29.84 -16.76
N ASP A 138 25.39 30.26 -17.92
CA ASP A 138 25.46 29.42 -19.13
C ASP A 138 26.42 28.24 -18.94
N GLN A 139 27.59 28.46 -18.32
CA GLN A 139 28.55 27.38 -18.04
C GLN A 139 27.99 26.37 -17.04
N ILE A 140 27.29 26.84 -16.00
CA ILE A 140 26.64 25.98 -15.01
C ILE A 140 25.48 25.20 -15.63
N ALA A 141 24.68 25.85 -16.48
CA ALA A 141 23.60 25.22 -17.22
C ALA A 141 24.12 24.07 -18.12
N VAL A 142 25.20 24.31 -18.86
CA VAL A 142 25.87 23.28 -19.67
C VAL A 142 26.39 22.12 -18.81
N ALA A 143 27.04 22.41 -17.68
CA ALA A 143 27.63 21.38 -16.82
C ALA A 143 26.61 20.50 -16.09
N THR A 144 25.43 21.06 -15.78
CA THR A 144 24.39 20.38 -14.98
C THR A 144 23.21 19.88 -15.81
N GLY A 145 23.11 20.34 -17.07
CA GLY A 145 21.98 20.09 -17.96
C GLY A 145 20.67 20.73 -17.48
N LEU A 146 20.74 21.76 -16.63
CA LEU A 146 19.60 22.57 -16.21
C LEU A 146 19.47 23.80 -17.10
N SER A 147 18.27 24.40 -17.13
CA SER A 147 18.06 25.63 -17.88
C SER A 147 18.73 26.84 -17.21
N VAL A 148 19.16 27.82 -18.00
CA VAL A 148 19.74 29.07 -17.47
C VAL A 148 18.75 29.76 -16.54
N ASP A 149 17.45 29.73 -16.84
CA ASP A 149 16.39 30.30 -16.00
C ASP A 149 16.31 29.62 -14.61
N GLU A 150 16.49 28.30 -14.53
CA GLU A 150 16.56 27.59 -13.25
C GLU A 150 17.80 27.99 -12.45
N ILE A 151 18.96 28.14 -13.10
CA ILE A 151 20.18 28.63 -12.43
C ILE A 151 19.97 30.04 -11.88
N VAL A 152 19.33 30.92 -12.65
CA VAL A 152 19.02 32.29 -12.22
C VAL A 152 18.13 32.28 -10.97
N LYS A 153 17.08 31.45 -10.94
CA LYS A 153 16.20 31.30 -9.78
C LYS A 153 16.96 30.82 -8.54
N LEU A 154 17.74 29.76 -8.68
CA LEU A 154 18.56 29.22 -7.57
C LEU A 154 19.56 30.25 -7.04
N ARG A 155 20.13 31.09 -7.92
CA ARG A 155 21.06 32.16 -7.52
C ARG A 155 20.39 33.30 -6.75
N ILE A 156 19.09 33.52 -6.96
CA ILE A 156 18.31 34.51 -6.19
C ILE A 156 17.96 33.92 -4.82
N GLU A 157 17.59 32.64 -4.76
CA GLU A 157 17.29 31.91 -3.52
C GLU A 157 18.50 31.84 -2.58
N ASP A 158 19.72 31.65 -3.11
CA ASP A 158 20.96 31.54 -2.32
C ASP A 158 21.46 32.89 -1.74
N LYS A 159 20.88 34.02 -2.19
CA LYS A 159 21.24 35.38 -1.71
C LYS A 159 20.38 35.86 -0.54
N HIS A 160 19.40 35.08 -0.10
CA HIS A 160 18.50 35.35 1.03
C HIS A 160 18.79 34.42 2.20
#